data_AF-A0AAD3NK06-F1
#
_entry.id   AF-A0AAD3NK06-F1
#
_cell.length_a   1.000
_cell.length_b   1.000
_cell.length_c   1.000
_cell.angle_alpha   90.00
_cell.angle_beta   90.00
_cell.angle_gamma   90.00
#
_symmetry.space_group_name_H-M   'P 1'
#
loop_
_entity.id
_entity.type
_entity.pdbx_description
1 polymer ?
#
loop_
_entity_poly.entity_id
_entity_poly.type
_entity_poly.pdbx_seq_one_letter_code
_entity_poly.pdbx_strand_id
1 'polypeptide(L)' 'MGLLSGPHTNLCTFGDRAFSVAAPTLWNLLPSKLCNALSLDSFKKFLKIHLFNKAYSLLVYLSCPVSCV' A
#
# COMPACT_ATOMS: atom_id res chain seq x y z
N MET A 1 5.02 4.64 -17.35
CA MET A 1 4.78 3.41 -16.56
C MET A 1 3.29 3.28 -16.36
N GLY A 2 2.64 2.36 -17.08
CA GLY A 2 1.18 2.27 -17.15
C GLY A 2 0.59 1.62 -15.91
N LEU A 3 -0.41 2.26 -15.30
CA LEU A 3 -1.30 1.59 -14.37
C LEU A 3 -2.01 0.48 -15.15
N LEU A 4 -1.78 -0.79 -14.79
CA LEU A 4 -2.59 -1.89 -15.25
C LEU A 4 -4.03 -1.64 -14.79
N SER A 5 -4.93 -1.43 -15.74
CA SER A 5 -6.37 -1.26 -15.47
C SER A 5 -6.84 -2.41 -14.58
N GLY A 6 -7.25 -2.10 -13.35
CA GLY A 6 -7.69 -3.10 -12.39
C GLY A 6 -8.90 -3.89 -12.91
N PRO A 7 -9.22 -5.04 -12.30
CA PRO A 7 -10.38 -5.82 -12.70
C PRO A 7 -11.65 -4.97 -12.54
N HIS A 8 -12.39 -4.80 -13.65
CA HIS A 8 -13.61 -4.01 -13.68
C HIS A 8 -14.75 -4.83 -13.07
N THR A 9 -15.37 -4.33 -12.00
CA THR A 9 -16.53 -4.97 -11.38
C THR A 9 -17.80 -4.24 -11.77
N ASN A 10 -18.86 -4.99 -12.09
CA ASN A 10 -20.17 -4.42 -12.40
C ASN A 10 -20.93 -3.98 -11.12
N LEU A 11 -20.36 -4.26 -9.94
CA LEU A 11 -20.94 -3.97 -8.62
C LEU A 11 -19.87 -3.23 -7.79
N CYS A 12 -19.82 -1.90 -7.90
CA CYS A 12 -18.82 -0.99 -7.29
C CYS A 12 -18.66 -1.08 -5.76
N THR A 13 -19.43 -1.91 -5.04
CA THR A 13 -19.35 -2.02 -3.59
C THR A 13 -18.95 -3.43 -3.15
N PHE A 14 -19.75 -4.44 -3.47
CA PHE A 14 -19.45 -5.83 -3.11
C PHE A 14 -18.43 -6.47 -4.05
N GLY A 15 -18.46 -6.12 -5.33
CA GLY A 15 -17.52 -6.63 -6.32
C GLY A 15 -16.08 -6.22 -6.00
N ASP A 16 -15.87 -4.97 -5.60
CA ASP A 16 -14.53 -4.43 -5.32
C ASP A 16 -13.89 -5.04 -4.07
N ARG A 17 -14.70 -5.58 -3.15
CA ARG A 17 -14.22 -6.28 -1.96
C ARG A 17 -13.91 -7.76 -2.22
N ALA A 18 -14.30 -8.31 -3.36
CA ALA A 18 -13.98 -9.68 -3.71
C ALA A 18 -12.47 -9.88 -3.78
N PHE A 19 -11.97 -11.02 -3.28
CA PHE A 19 -10.53 -11.29 -3.25
C PHE A 19 -9.88 -11.20 -4.64
N SER A 20 -10.57 -11.67 -5.68
CA SER A 20 -10.15 -11.60 -7.08
C SER A 20 -9.93 -10.16 -7.60
N VAL A 21 -10.47 -9.16 -6.90
CA VAL A 21 -10.36 -7.74 -7.24
C VAL A 21 -9.42 -7.04 -6.27
N ALA A 22 -9.67 -7.19 -4.96
CA ALA A 22 -8.92 -6.50 -3.92
C ALA A 22 -7.44 -6.94 -3.87
N ALA A 23 -7.14 -8.23 -4.03
CA ALA A 23 -5.77 -8.72 -3.96
C ALA A 23 -4.86 -8.17 -5.09
N PRO A 24 -5.20 -8.30 -6.39
CA PRO A 24 -4.36 -7.73 -7.45
C PRO A 24 -4.34 -6.20 -7.42
N THR A 25 -5.45 -5.56 -7.02
CA THR A 25 -5.49 -4.09 -6.86
C THR A 25 -4.51 -3.65 -5.79
N LEU A 26 -4.53 -4.28 -4.61
CA LEU A 26 -3.60 -3.97 -3.53
C LEU A 26 -2.16 -4.25 -3.96
N TRP A 27 -1.90 -5.37 -4.65
CA TRP A 27 -0.57 -5.72 -5.15
C TRP A 27 -0.01 -4.67 -6.11
N ASN A 28 -0.82 -4.17 -7.04
CA ASN A 28 -0.44 -3.13 -7.99
C ASN A 28 -0.18 -1.77 -7.34
N LEU A 29 -0.79 -1.51 -6.18
CA LEU A 29 -0.55 -0.29 -5.40
C LEU A 29 0.74 -0.34 -4.58
N LEU A 30 1.35 -1.51 -4.42
CA LEU A 30 2.59 -1.64 -3.66
C LEU A 30 3.80 -1.16 -4.49
N PRO A 31 4.81 -0.55 -3.86
CA PRO A 31 6.05 -0.22 -4.55
C PRO A 31 6.74 -1.47 -5.11
N SER A 32 7.32 -1.38 -6.30
CA SER A 32 8.03 -2.49 -6.96
C SER A 32 9.14 -3.10 -6.10
N LYS A 33 9.86 -2.28 -5.33
CA LYS A 33 10.89 -2.72 -4.36
C LYS A 33 10.32 -3.69 -3.30
N LEU A 34 9.05 -3.52 -2.95
CA LEU A 34 8.36 -4.38 -2.01
C LEU A 34 7.98 -5.71 -2.67
N CYS A 35 7.34 -5.65 -3.85
CA CYS A 35 6.94 -6.84 -4.60
C CYS A 35 8.13 -7.72 -5.00
N ASN A 36 9.30 -7.12 -5.21
CA ASN A 36 10.54 -7.81 -5.61
C ASN A 36 11.45 -8.17 -4.42
N ALA A 37 10.92 -8.28 -3.20
CA ALA A 37 11.70 -8.69 -2.05
C ALA A 37 12.27 -10.11 -2.23
N LEU A 38 13.53 -10.31 -1.82
CA LEU A 38 14.28 -11.56 -2.03
C LEU A 38 13.78 -12.75 -1.20
N SER A 39 12.96 -12.50 -0.17
CA SER A 39 12.39 -13.52 0.71
C SER A 39 11.05 -13.07 1.27
N LEU A 40 10.25 -14.04 1.70
CA LEU A 40 8.94 -13.80 2.31
C LEU A 40 9.06 -13.04 3.64
N ASP A 41 10.11 -13.29 4.43
CA ASP A 41 10.37 -12.53 5.66
C ASP A 41 10.73 -11.07 5.38
N SER A 42 11.58 -10.83 4.39
CA SER A 42 11.91 -9.47 3.94
C SER A 42 10.66 -8.75 3.41
N PHE A 43 9.83 -9.44 2.63
CA PHE A 43 8.55 -8.91 2.16
C PHE A 43 7.65 -8.47 3.32
N LYS A 44 7.40 -9.35 4.30
CA LYS A 44 6.59 -9.04 5.49
C LYS A 44 7.12 -7.85 6.27
N LYS A 45 8.44 -7.80 6.51
CA LYS A 45 9.10 -6.69 7.23
C LYS A 45 8.89 -5.37 6.51
N PHE A 46 9.19 -5.30 5.22
CA PHE A 46 9.03 -4.07 4.45
C PHE A 46 7.57 -3.67 4.27
N LEU A 47 6.64 -4.63 4.14
CA LEU A 47 5.21 -4.35 3.99
C LEU A 47 4.68 -3.68 5.25
N LYS A 48 5.03 -4.22 6.43
CA LYS A 48 4.68 -3.61 7.72
C LYS A 48 5.19 -2.17 7.83
N ILE A 49 6.46 -1.93 7.49
CA ILE A 49 7.05 -0.58 7.52
C ILE A 49 6.31 0.36 6.56
N HIS A 50 6.07 -0.08 5.32
CA HIS A 50 5.39 0.73 4.31
C HIS A 50 3.97 1.12 4.75
N LEU A 51 3.19 0.17 5.25
CA LEU A 51 1.82 0.41 5.72
C LEU A 51 1.79 1.30 6.98
N PHE A 52 2.72 1.07 7.91
CA PHE A 52 2.83 1.90 9.11
C PHE A 52 3.18 3.34 8.77
N ASN A 53 4.16 3.57 7.91
CA ASN A 53 4.50 4.90 7.42
C ASN A 53 3.30 5.53 6.68
N LYS A 54 2.63 4.78 5.81
CA LYS A 54 1.45 5.31 5.10
C LYS A 54 0.32 5.75 6.05
N ALA A 55 0.10 5.04 7.14
CA ALA A 55 -0.92 5.36 8.13
C ALA A 55 -0.50 6.48 9.10
N TYR A 56 0.77 6.56 9.48
CA TYR A 56 1.25 7.39 10.60
C TYR A 56 2.31 8.44 10.23
N SER A 57 2.83 8.47 9.01
CA SER A 57 3.82 9.48 8.59
C SER A 57 3.29 10.91 8.65
N LEU A 58 1.98 11.15 8.52
CA LEU A 58 1.39 12.48 8.69
C LEU A 58 1.36 12.96 10.14
N LEU A 59 1.34 12.05 11.12
CA LEU A 59 1.27 12.45 12.54
C LEU A 59 2.61 12.99 13.05
N VAL A 60 3.74 12.52 12.52
CA VAL A 60 5.08 13.00 12.93
C VAL A 60 5.36 14.41 12.40
N TYR A 61 4.92 14.73 11.17
CA TYR A 61 5.09 16.09 10.61
C TYR A 61 4.09 17.12 11.15
N LEU A 62 2.92 16.70 11.66
CA LEU A 62 1.91 17.61 12.20
C LEU A 62 2.01 17.83 13.72
N SER A 63 2.73 16.99 14.45
CA SER A 63 2.91 17.12 15.91
C SER A 63 4.24 17.74 16.34
N CYS A 64 5.18 17.93 15.41
CA CYS A 64 6.39 18.72 15.65
C CYS A 64 6.28 20.06 14.91
N PRO A 65 5.91 21.17 15.58
CA PRO A 65 6.20 22.49 15.02
C PRO A 65 7.70 22.55 14.83
N VAL A 66 8.16 22.54 13.59
CA VAL A 66 9.54 22.85 13.22
C VAL A 66 9.81 24.32 13.59
N SER A 67 10.05 24.57 14.86
CA SER A 67 10.42 25.88 15.40
C SER A 67 11.27 25.81 16.68
N CYS A 68 11.65 24.64 17.20
CA CYS A 68 12.59 24.59 18.33
C CYS A 68 13.56 23.40 18.26
N VAL A 69 14.85 23.77 18.23
CA VAL A 69 16.12 23.01 18.28
C VAL A 69 16.63 22.49 16.95
#